data_AF-A0A7C1ABW8-F1
#
_entry.id   AF-A0A7C1ABW8-F1
#
_cell.length_a   1.000
_cell.length_b   1.000
_cell.length_c   1.000
_cell.angle_alpha   90.00
_cell.angle_beta   90.00
_cell.angle_gamma   90.00
#
_symmetry.space_group_name_H-M   'P 1'
#
loop_
_entity.id
_entity.type
_entity.pdbx_description
1 polymer ?
#
loop_
_entity_poly.entity_id
_entity_poly.type
_entity_poly.pdbx_seq_one_letter_code
_entity_poly.pdbx_strand_id
1 'polypeptide(L)'
;RRADSMSVYSIIKIAAEMKVGNIISQNPERQRDFMVDDIAGTLVQIFRDDRMLSEIIVGKPSDDYSHTYVRKPGSEEVYLAEGPISYAFVRPKTQWLDKTIFSFVPGTINSVEFDYGENALKIWRGDSVWYKGSPPYRDSGVTDSIKTDLFLSTLGTLKANDFANAADSGMINFDNPSLTLKVTLTDGTVRSLIFAAENAETSRVFCRMPEYDDIFVVYKSKFENIKKDLSGF
;
A
#
# COMPACT_ATOMS: atom_id res chain seq x y z
N ARG A 1 8.40 -3.57 9.81
CA ARG A 1 7.15 -3.71 9.00
C ARG A 1 7.29 -4.87 8.02
N ARG A 2 6.22 -5.61 7.76
CA ARG A 2 6.22 -6.77 6.86
C ARG A 2 6.35 -6.32 5.39
N ALA A 3 7.08 -7.09 4.60
CA ALA A 3 7.12 -6.93 3.15
C ALA A 3 5.83 -7.46 2.50
N ASP A 4 5.40 -6.82 1.42
CA ASP A 4 4.27 -7.28 0.61
C ASP A 4 4.61 -8.62 -0.05
N SER A 5 3.84 -9.66 0.24
CA SER A 5 4.16 -11.03 -0.18
C SER A 5 4.11 -11.19 -1.70
N MET A 6 3.24 -10.46 -2.39
CA MET A 6 3.15 -10.50 -3.85
C MET A 6 4.37 -9.84 -4.52
N SER A 7 4.82 -8.71 -3.97
CA SER A 7 6.02 -8.02 -4.40
C SER A 7 7.26 -8.90 -4.20
N VAL A 8 7.38 -9.52 -3.02
CA VAL A 8 8.47 -10.48 -2.71
C VAL A 8 8.43 -11.69 -3.64
N TYR A 9 7.26 -12.31 -3.82
CA TYR A 9 7.10 -13.45 -4.73
C TYR A 9 7.52 -13.11 -6.16
N SER A 10 7.08 -11.95 -6.66
CA SER A 10 7.38 -11.50 -8.01
C SER A 10 8.88 -11.35 -8.24
N ILE A 11 9.64 -10.79 -7.28
CA ILE A 11 11.09 -10.62 -7.45
C ILE A 11 11.87 -11.92 -7.30
N ILE A 12 11.43 -12.83 -6.43
CA ILE A 12 12.04 -14.16 -6.32
C ILE A 12 11.85 -14.91 -7.64
N LYS A 13 10.65 -14.83 -8.24
CA LYS A 13 10.37 -15.42 -9.54
C LYS A 13 11.26 -14.82 -10.64
N ILE A 14 11.32 -13.49 -10.73
CA ILE A 14 12.18 -12.81 -11.72
C ILE A 14 13.65 -13.21 -11.54
N ALA A 15 14.15 -13.26 -10.30
CA ALA A 15 15.52 -13.65 -10.02
C ALA A 15 15.81 -15.12 -10.40
N ALA A 16 14.85 -16.03 -10.18
CA ALA A 16 15.00 -17.44 -10.50
C ALA A 16 14.91 -17.73 -12.02
N GLU A 17 14.13 -16.93 -12.75
CA GLU A 17 13.89 -17.09 -14.19
C GLU A 17 14.77 -16.18 -15.08
N MET A 18 15.63 -15.35 -14.47
CA MET A 18 16.43 -14.36 -15.18
C MET A 18 17.35 -15.02 -16.22
N LYS A 19 17.26 -14.54 -17.46
CA LYS A 19 18.15 -14.93 -18.54
C LYS A 19 19.08 -13.77 -18.85
N VAL A 20 20.37 -14.04 -18.78
CA VAL A 20 21.42 -13.06 -19.08
C VAL A 20 22.03 -13.42 -20.42
N GLY A 21 22.01 -12.47 -21.35
CA GLY A 21 22.55 -12.59 -22.70
C GLY A 21 24.06 -12.32 -22.75
N ASN A 22 24.51 -11.76 -23.88
CA ASN A 22 25.92 -11.53 -24.14
C ASN A 22 26.50 -10.34 -23.35
N ILE A 23 27.82 -10.32 -23.22
CA ILE A 23 28.58 -9.17 -22.72
C ILE A 23 28.43 -8.02 -23.71
N ILE A 24 28.05 -6.83 -23.21
CA ILE A 24 27.91 -5.60 -24.00
C ILE A 24 29.02 -4.59 -23.73
N SER A 25 29.73 -4.73 -22.62
CA SER A 25 30.93 -3.94 -22.32
C SER A 25 31.82 -4.64 -21.31
N GLN A 26 33.12 -4.42 -21.43
CA GLN A 26 34.13 -4.76 -20.41
C GLN A 26 34.94 -3.53 -19.99
N ASN A 27 34.54 -2.32 -20.42
CA ASN A 27 35.23 -1.10 -20.03
C ASN A 27 34.64 -0.57 -18.71
N PRO A 28 35.39 -0.56 -17.60
CA PRO A 28 34.90 -0.07 -16.31
C PRO A 28 34.34 1.36 -16.36
N GLU A 29 34.94 2.24 -17.18
CA GLU A 29 34.50 3.63 -17.32
C GLU A 29 33.08 3.76 -17.89
N ARG A 30 32.62 2.74 -18.62
CA ARG A 30 31.28 2.73 -19.24
C ARG A 30 30.20 2.16 -18.33
N GLN A 31 30.53 1.59 -17.16
CA GLN A 31 29.52 1.02 -16.25
C GLN A 31 28.49 2.08 -15.81
N ARG A 32 28.92 3.33 -15.68
CA ARG A 32 28.06 4.46 -15.36
C ARG A 32 27.04 4.77 -16.45
N ASP A 33 27.39 4.57 -17.73
CA ASP A 33 26.48 4.78 -18.86
C ASP A 33 25.26 3.85 -18.78
N PHE A 34 25.45 2.67 -18.19
CA PHE A 34 24.43 1.63 -18.00
C PHE A 34 23.79 1.66 -16.62
N MET A 35 24.22 2.56 -15.73
CA MET A 35 23.84 2.60 -14.32
C MET A 35 24.10 1.27 -13.61
N VAL A 36 25.21 0.60 -13.91
CA VAL A 36 25.61 -0.65 -13.23
C VAL A 36 26.89 -0.48 -12.41
N ASP A 37 27.39 0.74 -12.23
CA ASP A 37 28.47 1.03 -11.29
C ASP A 37 27.99 0.89 -9.83
N ASP A 38 28.92 0.92 -8.87
CA ASP A 38 28.61 0.71 -7.44
C ASP A 38 27.88 1.91 -6.78
N ILE A 39 27.63 2.98 -7.52
CA ILE A 39 27.01 4.23 -7.02
C ILE A 39 25.56 4.35 -7.52
N ALA A 40 25.35 4.21 -8.83
CA ALA A 40 24.07 4.38 -9.51
C ALA A 40 23.30 3.06 -9.65
N GLY A 41 24.00 1.92 -9.62
CA GLY A 41 23.39 0.62 -9.74
C GLY A 41 22.63 0.19 -8.49
N THR A 42 21.56 -0.58 -8.69
CA THR A 42 20.83 -1.20 -7.58
C THR A 42 21.45 -2.56 -7.28
N LEU A 43 22.18 -2.64 -6.16
CA LEU A 43 22.68 -3.91 -5.63
C LEU A 43 21.50 -4.73 -5.08
N VAL A 44 21.26 -5.88 -5.69
CA VAL A 44 20.26 -6.86 -5.28
C VAL A 44 21.00 -8.06 -4.71
N GLN A 45 20.73 -8.39 -3.44
CA GLN A 45 21.29 -9.55 -2.77
C GLN A 45 20.18 -10.49 -2.32
N ILE A 46 20.35 -11.78 -2.60
CA ILE A 46 19.37 -12.82 -2.30
C ILE A 46 19.97 -13.74 -1.26
N PHE A 47 19.27 -13.91 -0.15
CA PHE A 47 19.69 -14.73 0.97
C PHE A 47 18.73 -15.89 1.19
N ARG A 48 19.26 -16.99 1.72
CA ARG A 48 18.49 -18.02 2.41
C ARG A 48 19.06 -18.11 3.81
N ASP A 49 18.24 -17.76 4.79
CA ASP A 49 18.69 -17.52 6.16
C ASP A 49 19.84 -16.49 6.13
N ASP A 50 20.97 -16.77 6.77
CA ASP A 50 22.14 -15.87 6.78
C ASP A 50 23.11 -16.11 5.60
N ARG A 51 22.79 -17.04 4.69
CA ARG A 51 23.65 -17.38 3.55
C ARG A 51 23.25 -16.59 2.31
N MET A 52 24.18 -15.78 1.79
CA MET A 52 24.03 -15.17 0.47
C MET A 52 24.05 -16.25 -0.62
N LEU A 53 22.98 -16.29 -1.42
CA LEU A 53 22.83 -17.21 -2.55
C LEU A 53 23.31 -16.59 -3.87
N SER A 54 23.03 -15.30 -4.07
CA SER A 54 23.38 -14.56 -5.27
C SER A 54 23.38 -13.07 -5.01
N GLU A 55 24.14 -12.34 -5.82
CA GLU A 55 24.14 -10.89 -5.86
C GLU A 55 24.31 -10.40 -7.30
N ILE A 56 23.64 -9.31 -7.63
CA ILE A 56 23.66 -8.69 -8.95
C ILE A 56 23.42 -7.19 -8.82
N ILE A 57 24.06 -6.41 -9.69
CA ILE A 57 23.80 -4.98 -9.83
C ILE A 57 22.88 -4.82 -11.03
N VAL A 58 21.70 -4.26 -10.78
CA VAL A 58 20.68 -3.98 -11.78
C VAL A 58 20.73 -2.50 -12.13
N GLY A 59 20.90 -2.21 -13.42
CA GLY A 59 20.95 -0.86 -13.95
C GLY A 59 19.67 -0.42 -14.65
N LYS A 60 19.83 0.49 -15.60
CA LYS A 60 18.70 1.06 -16.36
C LYS A 60 18.15 0.05 -17.39
N PRO A 61 16.89 0.22 -17.84
CA PRO A 61 16.41 -0.46 -19.05
C PRO A 61 17.32 -0.14 -20.26
N SER A 62 17.47 -1.10 -21.17
CA SER A 62 18.09 -0.85 -22.48
C SER A 62 17.23 0.07 -23.34
N ASP A 63 17.86 0.65 -24.37
CA ASP A 63 17.18 1.54 -25.31
C ASP A 63 16.11 0.82 -26.17
N ASP A 64 16.15 -0.52 -26.23
CA ASP A 64 15.13 -1.35 -26.88
C ASP A 64 13.91 -1.64 -26.00
N TYR A 65 13.91 -1.20 -24.73
CA TYR A 65 12.86 -1.41 -23.72
C TYR A 65 12.51 -2.88 -23.41
N SER A 66 13.26 -3.83 -23.97
CA SER A 66 13.06 -5.27 -23.84
C SER A 66 14.14 -5.95 -23.01
N HIS A 67 15.18 -5.21 -22.59
CA HIS A 67 16.26 -5.71 -21.74
C HIS A 67 16.58 -4.75 -20.59
N THR A 68 17.44 -5.21 -19.68
CA THR A 68 18.00 -4.42 -18.59
C THR A 68 19.50 -4.66 -18.50
N TYR A 69 20.29 -3.61 -18.29
CA TYR A 69 21.72 -3.79 -18.05
C TYR A 69 21.96 -4.37 -16.66
N VAL A 70 22.83 -5.37 -16.57
CA VAL A 70 23.20 -6.00 -15.31
C VAL A 70 24.69 -6.25 -15.23
N ARG A 71 25.22 -6.30 -14.01
CA ARG A 71 26.64 -6.61 -13.73
C ARG A 71 26.76 -7.42 -12.45
N LYS A 72 27.71 -8.34 -12.40
CA LYS A 72 28.08 -8.99 -11.13
C LYS A 72 28.98 -8.06 -10.32
N PRO A 73 28.75 -7.87 -9.01
CA PRO A 73 29.67 -7.12 -8.15
C PRO A 73 31.13 -7.56 -8.34
N GLY A 74 32.04 -6.59 -8.46
CA GLY A 74 33.47 -6.83 -8.71
C GLY A 74 33.85 -7.29 -10.13
N SER A 75 32.89 -7.53 -11.03
CA SER A 75 33.18 -7.81 -12.45
C SER A 75 33.26 -6.51 -13.26
N GLU A 76 34.06 -6.52 -14.33
CA GLU A 76 34.08 -5.46 -15.35
C GLU A 76 33.03 -5.69 -16.45
N GLU A 77 32.49 -6.90 -16.53
CA GLU A 77 31.59 -7.35 -17.59
C GLU A 77 30.15 -6.90 -17.34
N VAL A 78 29.63 -6.12 -18.29
CA VAL A 78 28.23 -5.69 -18.33
C VAL A 78 27.48 -6.56 -19.31
N TYR A 79 26.28 -7.00 -18.91
CA TYR A 79 25.42 -7.87 -19.69
C TYR A 79 24.04 -7.23 -19.91
N LEU A 80 23.25 -7.81 -20.82
CA LEU A 80 21.82 -7.56 -20.95
C LEU A 80 21.02 -8.74 -20.40
N ALA A 81 20.17 -8.49 -19.41
CA ALA A 81 19.16 -9.43 -18.96
C ALA A 81 17.88 -9.27 -19.79
N GLU A 82 17.21 -10.37 -20.15
CA GLU A 82 15.92 -10.35 -20.83
C GLU A 82 14.84 -9.73 -19.93
N GLY A 83 14.05 -8.83 -20.53
CA GLY A 83 12.94 -8.14 -19.88
C GLY A 83 13.35 -6.84 -19.18
N PRO A 84 12.38 -5.94 -18.95
CA PRO A 84 12.61 -4.69 -18.23
C PRO A 84 12.57 -4.93 -16.71
N ILE A 85 13.44 -5.81 -16.21
CA ILE A 85 13.48 -6.22 -14.79
C ILE A 85 13.86 -5.09 -13.84
N SER A 86 14.47 -4.00 -14.32
CA SER A 86 14.77 -2.80 -13.54
C SER A 86 13.52 -2.24 -12.83
N TYR A 87 12.35 -2.24 -13.47
CA TYR A 87 11.09 -1.81 -12.83
C TYR A 87 10.69 -2.68 -11.64
N ALA A 88 11.18 -3.91 -11.56
CA ALA A 88 10.92 -4.79 -10.44
C ALA A 88 11.92 -4.59 -9.29
N PHE A 89 13.18 -4.28 -9.56
CA PHE A 89 14.20 -4.14 -8.50
C PHE A 89 14.39 -2.68 -8.03
N VAL A 90 14.25 -1.72 -8.95
CA VAL A 90 14.48 -0.29 -8.71
C VAL A 90 13.16 0.37 -8.34
N ARG A 91 12.77 0.24 -7.07
CA ARG A 91 11.53 0.86 -6.55
C ARG A 91 11.71 1.43 -5.14
N PRO A 92 10.96 2.49 -4.77
CA PRO A 92 11.00 3.08 -3.44
C PRO A 92 10.74 2.05 -2.33
N LYS A 93 11.38 2.23 -1.17
CA LYS A 93 11.22 1.36 0.02
C LYS A 93 9.77 1.03 0.33
N THR A 94 8.88 2.02 0.27
CA THR A 94 7.47 1.87 0.62
C THR A 94 6.69 0.97 -0.35
N GLN A 95 7.16 0.80 -1.58
CA GLN A 95 6.54 -0.13 -2.54
C GLN A 95 6.83 -1.60 -2.24
N TRP A 96 7.79 -1.89 -1.35
CA TRP A 96 8.06 -3.24 -0.86
C TRP A 96 7.22 -3.62 0.35
N LEU A 97 6.59 -2.63 1.00
CA LEU A 97 5.91 -2.83 2.28
C LEU A 97 4.44 -3.18 2.07
N ASP A 98 3.91 -4.03 2.95
CA ASP A 98 2.48 -4.32 2.99
C ASP A 98 1.69 -3.07 3.40
N LYS A 99 0.80 -2.63 2.49
CA LYS A 99 -0.06 -1.44 2.62
C LYS A 99 -1.48 -1.77 3.10
N THR A 100 -1.72 -3.00 3.52
CA THR A 100 -3.02 -3.41 4.05
C THR A 100 -3.35 -2.61 5.31
N ILE A 101 -4.53 -1.98 5.32
CA ILE A 101 -5.13 -1.33 6.51
C ILE A 101 -6.13 -2.31 7.10
N PHE A 102 -7.11 -2.74 6.30
CA PHE A 102 -8.09 -3.74 6.68
C PHE A 102 -8.07 -4.93 5.73
N SER A 103 -8.27 -6.10 6.32
CA SER A 103 -8.46 -7.37 5.61
C SER A 103 -9.52 -8.17 6.36
N PHE A 104 -10.77 -7.89 6.05
CA PHE A 104 -11.93 -8.55 6.63
C PHE A 104 -12.71 -9.27 5.52
N VAL A 105 -13.36 -10.37 5.87
CA VAL A 105 -14.43 -10.91 5.02
C VAL A 105 -15.65 -10.00 5.21
N PRO A 106 -16.21 -9.35 4.16
CA PRO A 106 -17.31 -8.39 4.33
C PRO A 106 -18.49 -8.95 5.13
N GLY A 107 -18.80 -10.24 4.93
CA GLY A 107 -19.83 -10.97 5.68
C GLY A 107 -19.59 -11.11 7.19
N THR A 108 -18.40 -10.78 7.70
CA THR A 108 -18.07 -10.76 9.14
C THR A 108 -18.19 -9.38 9.78
N ILE A 109 -18.45 -8.32 9.00
CA ILE A 109 -18.65 -6.98 9.55
C ILE A 109 -20.05 -6.91 10.16
N ASN A 110 -20.13 -6.59 11.45
CA ASN A 110 -21.39 -6.47 12.18
C ASN A 110 -21.89 -5.01 12.23
N SER A 111 -20.99 -4.05 12.42
CA SER A 111 -21.33 -2.63 12.36
C SER A 111 -20.15 -1.76 11.97
N VAL A 112 -20.44 -0.61 11.38
CA VAL A 112 -19.46 0.46 11.13
C VAL A 112 -20.01 1.75 11.72
N GLU A 113 -19.25 2.36 12.60
CA GLU A 113 -19.53 3.65 13.21
C GLU A 113 -18.57 4.71 12.64
N PHE A 114 -19.12 5.87 12.34
CA PHE A 114 -18.44 7.01 11.76
C PHE A 114 -18.60 8.15 12.75
N ASP A 115 -17.49 8.56 13.33
CA ASP A 115 -17.43 9.66 14.27
C ASP A 115 -16.79 10.87 13.55
N TYR A 116 -17.62 11.89 13.30
CA TYR A 116 -17.21 13.20 12.78
C TYR A 116 -17.18 14.26 13.89
N GLY A 117 -16.90 13.87 15.13
CA GLY A 117 -16.99 14.73 16.31
C GLY A 117 -18.44 14.82 16.80
N GLU A 118 -19.08 15.98 16.63
CA GLU A 118 -20.46 16.18 17.10
C GLU A 118 -21.50 15.42 16.28
N ASN A 119 -21.14 14.98 15.07
CA ASN A 119 -22.02 14.27 14.15
C ASN A 119 -21.55 12.82 14.00
N ALA A 120 -22.11 11.91 14.78
CA ALA A 120 -21.85 10.49 14.59
C ALA A 120 -22.98 9.82 13.81
N LEU A 121 -22.64 8.78 13.06
CA LEU A 121 -23.61 7.87 12.46
C LEU A 121 -23.08 6.44 12.49
N LYS A 122 -24.01 5.50 12.33
CA LYS A 122 -23.69 4.07 12.36
C LYS A 122 -24.52 3.33 11.32
N ILE A 123 -23.90 2.35 10.70
CA ILE A 123 -24.62 1.25 10.04
C ILE A 123 -24.42 -0.04 10.84
N TRP A 124 -25.45 -0.86 10.95
CA TRP A 124 -25.36 -2.14 11.64
C TRP A 124 -26.25 -3.20 10.98
N ARG A 125 -25.79 -4.44 11.10
CA ARG A 125 -26.50 -5.60 10.60
C ARG A 125 -27.70 -5.91 11.50
N GLY A 126 -28.88 -6.03 10.89
CA GLY A 126 -30.03 -6.71 11.49
C GLY A 126 -30.20 -8.11 10.89
N ASP A 127 -31.33 -8.75 11.16
CA ASP A 127 -31.56 -10.16 10.77
C ASP A 127 -31.50 -10.38 9.25
N SER A 128 -32.11 -9.47 8.47
CA SER A 128 -32.21 -9.59 7.00
C SER A 128 -31.76 -8.35 6.24
N VAL A 129 -31.58 -7.22 6.91
CA VAL A 129 -31.23 -5.93 6.29
C VAL A 129 -30.23 -5.18 7.16
N TRP A 130 -29.53 -4.24 6.53
CA TRP A 130 -28.69 -3.28 7.24
C TRP A 130 -29.52 -2.05 7.61
N TYR A 131 -29.27 -1.56 8.82
CA TYR A 131 -29.87 -0.33 9.35
C TYR A 131 -28.83 0.78 9.41
N LYS A 132 -29.30 2.02 9.39
CA LYS A 132 -28.51 3.23 9.56
C LYS A 132 -29.19 4.21 10.51
N GLY A 133 -28.40 5.04 11.19
CA GLY A 133 -28.91 6.10 12.04
C GLY A 133 -27.80 6.90 12.72
N SER A 134 -28.20 7.94 13.45
CA SER A 134 -27.32 8.78 14.26
C SER A 134 -27.70 8.66 15.74
N PRO A 135 -26.78 8.87 16.70
CA PRO A 135 -27.12 8.88 18.11
C PRO A 135 -28.32 9.81 18.40
N PRO A 136 -29.24 9.42 19.29
CA PRO A 136 -29.25 8.23 20.13
C PRO A 136 -29.76 6.94 19.45
N TYR A 137 -29.78 6.88 18.12
CA TYR A 137 -30.20 5.76 17.27
C TYR A 137 -31.67 5.33 17.45
N ARG A 138 -32.52 6.28 17.88
CA ARG A 138 -33.96 6.03 18.08
C ARG A 138 -34.74 5.93 16.78
N ASP A 139 -34.34 6.70 15.76
CA ASP A 139 -34.94 6.70 14.44
C ASP A 139 -33.97 6.06 13.44
N SER A 140 -34.08 4.74 13.26
CA SER A 140 -33.26 3.99 12.31
C SER A 140 -33.94 3.88 10.95
N GLY A 141 -33.19 4.11 9.87
CA GLY A 141 -33.61 3.79 8.50
C GLY A 141 -33.00 2.47 8.03
N VAL A 142 -33.59 1.87 7.00
CA VAL A 142 -32.96 0.76 6.25
C VAL A 142 -31.98 1.36 5.24
N THR A 143 -30.84 0.70 5.02
CA THR A 143 -29.88 1.12 3.99
C THR A 143 -30.29 0.62 2.60
N ASP A 144 -29.74 1.22 1.56
CA ASP A 144 -29.68 0.62 0.23
C ASP A 144 -28.64 -0.52 0.24
N SER A 145 -29.12 -1.74 -0.02
CA SER A 145 -28.29 -2.95 0.01
C SER A 145 -27.08 -2.88 -0.94
N ILE A 146 -27.24 -2.29 -2.14
CA ILE A 146 -26.19 -2.25 -3.15
C ILE A 146 -25.08 -1.29 -2.71
N LYS A 147 -25.45 -0.10 -2.24
CA LYS A 147 -24.48 0.87 -1.72
C LYS A 147 -23.75 0.35 -0.48
N THR A 148 -24.49 -0.30 0.41
CA THR A 148 -23.94 -0.89 1.63
C THR A 148 -22.95 -2.00 1.31
N ASP A 149 -23.30 -2.93 0.43
CA ASP A 149 -22.42 -4.04 0.06
C ASP A 149 -21.14 -3.55 -0.63
N LEU A 150 -21.24 -2.53 -1.50
CA LEU A 150 -20.08 -1.91 -2.13
C LEU A 150 -19.16 -1.24 -1.09
N PHE A 151 -19.74 -0.56 -0.10
CA PHE A 151 -18.99 0.07 0.98
C PHE A 151 -18.29 -0.96 1.87
N LEU A 152 -18.99 -2.00 2.31
CA LEU A 152 -18.42 -3.06 3.14
C LEU A 152 -17.32 -3.84 2.41
N SER A 153 -17.49 -4.06 1.11
CA SER A 153 -16.45 -4.65 0.25
C SER A 153 -15.20 -3.77 0.20
N THR A 154 -15.39 -2.46 0.03
CA THR A 154 -14.30 -1.47 0.02
C THR A 154 -13.54 -1.46 1.34
N LEU A 155 -14.24 -1.47 2.48
CA LEU A 155 -13.61 -1.56 3.81
C LEU A 155 -12.91 -2.91 4.03
N GLY A 156 -13.53 -4.01 3.59
CA GLY A 156 -12.98 -5.36 3.78
C GLY A 156 -11.62 -5.57 3.14
N THR A 157 -11.29 -4.83 2.08
CA THR A 157 -10.00 -4.90 1.38
C THR A 157 -9.24 -3.58 1.39
N LEU A 158 -9.44 -2.74 2.41
CA LEU A 158 -8.86 -1.40 2.42
C LEU A 158 -7.33 -1.43 2.48
N LYS A 159 -6.69 -0.83 1.48
CA LYS A 159 -5.24 -0.63 1.41
C LYS A 159 -4.87 0.85 1.29
N ALA A 160 -3.77 1.22 1.90
CA ALA A 160 -3.14 2.51 1.70
C ALA A 160 -2.54 2.64 0.29
N ASN A 161 -2.33 3.88 -0.12
CA ASN A 161 -1.56 4.22 -1.31
C ASN A 161 -0.06 4.29 -1.00
N ASP A 162 0.29 4.85 0.16
CA ASP A 162 1.66 4.97 0.63
C ASP A 162 1.72 5.11 2.16
N PHE A 163 2.90 5.47 2.69
CA PHE A 163 3.13 5.87 4.08
C PHE A 163 3.54 7.33 4.16
N ALA A 164 3.33 7.94 5.33
CA ALA A 164 3.88 9.25 5.60
C ALA A 164 5.40 9.21 5.60
N ASN A 165 6.02 10.30 5.14
CA ASN A 165 7.45 10.53 5.15
C ASN A 165 7.79 11.81 5.95
N ALA A 166 9.08 12.10 6.09
CA ALA A 166 9.55 13.24 6.91
C ALA A 166 9.02 14.61 6.44
N ALA A 167 8.76 14.78 5.14
CA ALA A 167 8.18 16.02 4.62
C ALA A 167 6.70 16.20 4.99
N ASP A 168 6.03 15.12 5.43
CA ASP A 168 4.61 15.15 5.78
C ASP A 168 4.36 15.59 7.23
N SER A 169 5.37 15.61 8.09
CA SER A 169 5.19 15.78 9.55
C SER A 169 4.43 17.05 9.93
N GLY A 170 4.62 18.15 9.18
CA GLY A 170 3.89 19.41 9.41
C GLY A 170 2.44 19.42 8.91
N MET A 171 2.02 18.41 8.15
CA MET A 171 0.68 18.30 7.54
C MET A 171 -0.25 17.36 8.32
N ILE A 172 0.27 16.62 9.29
CA ILE A 172 -0.46 15.55 9.98
C ILE A 172 -0.96 16.06 11.32
N ASN A 173 -2.28 16.06 11.50
CA ASN A 173 -2.93 16.40 12.77
C ASN A 173 -4.02 15.39 13.10
N PHE A 174 -3.83 14.61 14.18
CA PHE A 174 -4.80 13.64 14.67
C PHE A 174 -5.57 14.11 15.91
N ASP A 175 -5.28 15.30 16.45
CA ASP A 175 -5.97 15.84 17.63
C ASP A 175 -7.40 16.28 17.29
N ASN A 176 -7.62 16.70 16.04
CA ASN A 176 -8.93 17.04 15.49
C ASN A 176 -9.19 16.21 14.22
N PRO A 177 -9.48 14.90 14.37
CA PRO A 177 -9.62 14.00 13.23
C PRO A 177 -10.81 14.41 12.36
N SER A 178 -10.66 14.25 11.04
CA SER A 178 -11.76 14.49 10.09
C SER A 178 -12.80 13.38 10.09
N LEU A 179 -12.40 12.17 10.51
CA LEU A 179 -13.25 10.99 10.67
C LEU A 179 -12.53 9.97 11.54
N THR A 180 -13.21 9.42 12.53
CA THR A 180 -12.83 8.16 13.16
C THR A 180 -13.81 7.06 12.77
N LEU A 181 -13.31 6.01 12.14
CA LEU A 181 -14.08 4.80 11.88
C LEU A 181 -13.86 3.78 12.98
N LYS A 182 -14.95 3.12 13.36
CA LYS A 182 -14.91 1.94 14.22
C LYS A 182 -15.70 0.81 13.57
N VAL A 183 -14.99 -0.25 13.21
CA VAL A 183 -15.55 -1.45 12.61
C VAL A 183 -15.63 -2.53 13.69
N THR A 184 -16.83 -3.04 13.93
CA THR A 184 -17.06 -4.16 14.84
C THR A 184 -17.38 -5.40 14.01
N LEU A 185 -16.66 -6.47 14.23
CA LEU A 185 -16.87 -7.76 13.58
C LEU A 185 -17.85 -8.64 14.39
N THR A 186 -18.36 -9.71 13.77
CA THR A 186 -19.32 -10.63 14.38
C THR A 186 -18.75 -11.43 15.56
N ASP A 187 -17.43 -11.57 15.64
CA ASP A 187 -16.73 -12.20 16.78
C ASP A 187 -16.51 -11.22 17.96
N GLY A 188 -16.96 -9.97 17.84
CA GLY A 188 -16.76 -8.91 18.83
C GLY A 188 -15.44 -8.15 18.67
N THR A 189 -14.57 -8.54 17.73
CA THR A 189 -13.34 -7.80 17.43
C THR A 189 -13.67 -6.39 16.95
N VAL A 190 -12.98 -5.39 17.50
CA VAL A 190 -13.09 -3.98 17.09
C VAL A 190 -11.79 -3.53 16.44
N ARG A 191 -11.91 -2.80 15.32
CA ARG A 191 -10.81 -2.14 14.62
C ARG A 191 -11.15 -0.68 14.38
N SER A 192 -10.17 0.19 14.56
CA SER A 192 -10.35 1.63 14.38
C SER A 192 -9.40 2.18 13.32
N LEU A 193 -9.90 3.15 12.56
CA LEU A 193 -9.11 3.89 11.59
C LEU A 193 -9.40 5.38 11.76
N ILE A 194 -8.39 6.15 12.13
CA ILE A 194 -8.50 7.57 12.40
C ILE A 194 -7.91 8.32 11.22
N PHE A 195 -8.69 9.17 10.57
CA PHE A 195 -8.23 10.08 9.53
C PHE A 195 -7.86 11.43 10.15
N ALA A 196 -6.66 11.92 9.83
CA ALA A 196 -6.19 13.23 10.25
C ALA A 196 -7.12 14.35 9.75
N ALA A 197 -6.99 15.55 10.30
CA ALA A 197 -7.65 16.74 9.78
C ALA A 197 -7.39 16.89 8.26
N GLU A 198 -8.43 17.22 7.50
CA GLU A 198 -8.31 17.36 6.05
C GLU A 198 -7.48 18.61 5.71
N ASN A 199 -6.44 18.44 4.89
CA ASN A 199 -5.68 19.54 4.33
C ASN A 199 -6.09 19.76 2.87
N ALA A 200 -6.86 20.83 2.62
CA ALA A 200 -7.43 21.16 1.31
C ALA A 200 -6.37 21.39 0.22
N GLU A 201 -5.12 21.68 0.58
CA GLU A 201 -4.02 21.93 -0.35
C GLU A 201 -3.39 20.64 -0.89
N THR A 202 -3.77 19.48 -0.33
CA THR A 202 -3.13 18.20 -0.65
C THR A 202 -4.14 17.17 -1.16
N SER A 203 -3.73 16.36 -2.13
CA SER A 203 -4.50 15.18 -2.59
C SER A 203 -4.30 13.95 -1.70
N ARG A 204 -3.55 14.11 -0.60
CA ARG A 204 -3.12 13.05 0.32
C ARG A 204 -3.89 13.19 1.63
N VAL A 205 -4.49 12.10 2.08
CA VAL A 205 -5.17 12.03 3.37
C VAL A 205 -4.42 11.04 4.23
N PHE A 206 -4.07 11.47 5.44
CA PHE A 206 -3.32 10.68 6.40
C PHE A 206 -4.27 9.94 7.33
N CYS A 207 -3.98 8.68 7.61
CA CYS A 207 -4.76 7.89 8.56
C CYS A 207 -3.87 6.95 9.36
N ARG A 208 -4.36 6.54 10.54
CA ARG A 208 -3.66 5.60 11.41
C ARG A 208 -4.62 4.62 12.05
N MET A 209 -4.11 3.43 12.32
CA MET A 209 -4.75 2.46 13.19
C MET A 209 -4.11 2.59 14.57
N PRO A 210 -4.87 2.80 15.66
CA PRO A 210 -4.29 3.02 17.00
C PRO A 210 -3.34 1.91 17.48
N GLU A 211 -3.50 0.68 16.97
CA GLU A 211 -2.66 -0.47 17.27
C GLU A 211 -1.28 -0.47 16.58
N TYR A 212 -1.03 0.44 15.63
CA TYR A 212 0.22 0.51 14.88
C TYR A 212 0.80 1.93 14.88
N ASP A 213 2.12 2.03 14.92
CA ASP A 213 2.84 3.33 14.88
C ASP A 213 2.84 3.97 13.48
N ASP A 214 2.48 3.18 12.47
CA ASP A 214 2.53 3.59 11.09
C ASP A 214 1.43 4.58 10.72
N ILE A 215 1.81 5.64 10.00
CA ILE A 215 0.87 6.58 9.38
C ILE A 215 0.73 6.24 7.91
N PHE A 216 -0.47 5.84 7.52
CA PHE A 216 -0.85 5.49 6.17
C PHE A 216 -1.30 6.73 5.40
N VAL A 217 -1.09 6.70 4.10
CA VAL A 217 -1.53 7.73 3.16
C VAL A 217 -2.51 7.09 2.20
N VAL A 218 -3.69 7.68 2.08
CA VAL A 218 -4.66 7.37 1.02
C VAL A 218 -4.87 8.58 0.12
N TYR A 219 -5.30 8.35 -1.11
CA TYR A 219 -5.74 9.45 -1.97
C TYR A 219 -7.05 10.05 -1.47
N LYS A 220 -7.23 11.35 -1.69
CA LYS A 220 -8.48 12.07 -1.35
C LYS A 220 -9.72 11.36 -1.88
N SER A 221 -9.72 10.90 -3.14
CA SER A 221 -10.85 10.15 -3.72
C SER A 221 -11.20 8.86 -2.97
N LYS A 222 -10.20 8.15 -2.43
CA LYS A 222 -10.42 6.97 -1.59
C LYS A 222 -11.02 7.36 -0.24
N PHE A 223 -10.54 8.45 0.35
CA PHE A 223 -11.12 9.00 1.58
C PHE A 223 -12.58 9.43 1.37
N GLU A 224 -12.91 10.15 0.29
CA GLU A 224 -14.30 10.53 -0.02
C GLU A 224 -15.22 9.33 -0.28
N ASN A 225 -14.68 8.21 -0.79
CA ASN A 225 -15.44 6.97 -0.91
C ASN A 225 -15.70 6.28 0.44
N ILE A 226 -14.89 6.58 1.46
CA ILE A 226 -15.03 6.06 2.82
C ILE A 226 -15.89 6.99 3.68
N LYS A 227 -15.70 8.29 3.53
CA LYS A 227 -16.50 9.34 4.16
C LYS A 227 -17.92 9.27 3.61
N LYS A 228 -18.87 8.87 4.45
CA LYS A 228 -20.28 8.72 4.10
C LYS A 228 -21.16 9.41 5.13
N ASP A 229 -22.25 9.97 4.65
CA ASP A 229 -23.41 10.33 5.47
C ASP A 229 -24.49 9.24 5.37
N LEU A 230 -25.65 9.45 6.00
CA LEU A 230 -26.77 8.50 5.94
C LEU A 230 -27.32 8.31 4.51
N SER A 231 -27.19 9.27 3.59
CA SER A 231 -27.66 9.14 2.20
C SER A 231 -26.73 8.27 1.35
N GLY A 232 -25.49 8.13 1.80
CA GLY A 232 -24.45 7.30 1.20
C GLY A 232 -24.67 5.80 1.35
N PHE A 233 -25.66 5.37 2.14
CA PHE A 233 -25.98 3.97 2.43
C PHE A 233 -27.34 3.55 1.95
#